data_AF-A0A310SIQ4-F1
#
_entry.id   AF-A0A310SIQ4-F1
#
_cell.length_a   1.000
_cell.length_b   1.000
_cell.length_c   1.000
_cell.angle_alpha   90.00
_cell.angle_beta   90.00
_cell.angle_gamma   90.00
#
_symmetry.space_group_name_H-M   'P 1'
#
loop_
_entity.id
_entity.type
_entity.pdbx_description
1 polymer ?
#
loop_
_entity_poly.entity_id
_entity_poly.type
_entity_poly.pdbx_seq_one_letter_code
_entity_poly.pdbx_strand_id
1 'polypeptide(L)'
;MKLAEPFTNCRRNITTHNFFTSASLAAKLLAKGTTLVGTIRANRRKLPALAKTAKDNMKLFSTIIYKLNDCTLTIYKSKPRKKVMILSTKHKSVKTKNNRKKTPETITYYNKSKFGIDMVDQMARKYSVKSKCSRWPVQAVFNILDFAGINAWIIRKQLG
;
A
#
# COMPACT_ATOMS: atom_id res chain seq x y z
N MET A 1 -4.92 7.78 11.43
CA MET A 1 -4.66 9.17 11.05
C MET A 1 -3.42 9.71 11.73
N LYS A 2 -3.23 9.51 13.04
CA LYS A 2 -2.03 9.90 13.81
C LYS A 2 -0.69 9.88 13.05
N LEU A 3 -0.30 8.74 12.46
CA LEU A 3 0.96 8.63 11.69
C LEU A 3 1.06 9.56 10.45
N ALA A 4 -0.07 9.90 9.86
CA ALA A 4 -0.14 10.72 8.65
C ALA A 4 -0.28 12.21 8.94
N GLU A 5 -0.68 12.60 10.16
CA GLU A 5 -0.95 14.00 10.55
C GLU A 5 0.15 14.99 10.15
N PRO A 6 1.44 14.77 10.48
CA PRO A 6 2.51 15.70 10.11
C PRO A 6 2.76 15.77 8.59
N PHE A 7 2.21 14.84 7.83
CA PHE A 7 2.38 14.75 6.37
C PHE A 7 1.08 15.09 5.61
N THR A 8 0.02 15.49 6.32
CA THR A 8 -1.23 15.95 5.68
C THR A 8 -1.10 17.37 5.14
N ASN A 9 -1.96 17.76 4.20
CA ASN A 9 -1.99 19.05 3.50
C ASN A 9 -0.75 19.38 2.63
N CYS A 10 0.27 18.52 2.56
CA CYS A 10 1.44 18.74 1.71
C CYS A 10 1.28 18.23 0.25
N ARG A 11 0.04 17.96 -0.21
CA ARG A 11 -0.25 17.36 -1.53
C ARG A 11 0.51 16.06 -1.83
N ARG A 12 0.84 15.30 -0.78
CA ARG A 12 1.56 14.01 -0.89
C ARG A 12 0.60 12.84 -1.12
N ASN A 13 1.16 11.69 -1.46
CA ASN A 13 0.45 10.41 -1.55
C ASN A 13 0.97 9.44 -0.49
N ILE A 14 0.06 8.75 0.19
CA ILE A 14 0.38 7.69 1.14
C ILE A 14 0.07 6.35 0.49
N THR A 15 1.07 5.46 0.48
CA THR A 15 0.88 4.07 0.07
C THR A 15 0.69 3.20 1.30
N THR A 16 -0.39 2.42 1.34
CA THR A 16 -0.74 1.61 2.51
C THR A 16 -0.91 0.13 2.19
N HIS A 17 -0.57 -0.71 3.16
CA HIS A 17 -0.89 -2.14 3.09
C HIS A 17 -2.37 -2.40 3.42
N ASN A 18 -2.87 -3.58 3.06
CA ASN A 18 -4.27 -3.97 3.17
C ASN A 18 -4.92 -3.86 4.56
N PHE A 19 -4.11 -3.88 5.62
CA PHE A 19 -4.56 -3.74 6.99
C PHE A 19 -5.05 -2.31 7.29
N PHE A 20 -4.41 -1.31 6.70
CA PHE A 20 -4.71 0.10 6.91
C PHE A 20 -5.69 0.67 5.88
N THR A 21 -5.73 0.08 4.68
CA THR A 21 -6.58 0.58 3.59
C THR A 21 -8.08 0.44 3.89
N SER A 22 -8.80 1.56 3.81
CA SER A 22 -10.26 1.62 3.84
C SER A 22 -10.79 2.85 3.09
N ALA A 23 -12.04 2.78 2.61
CA ALA A 23 -12.70 3.91 1.96
C ALA A 23 -12.86 5.12 2.89
N SER A 24 -13.19 4.88 4.18
CA SER A 24 -13.29 5.96 5.17
C SER A 24 -11.96 6.67 5.39
N LEU A 25 -10.85 5.91 5.50
CA LEU A 25 -9.52 6.50 5.63
C LEU A 25 -9.15 7.32 4.39
N ALA A 26 -9.43 6.78 3.20
CA ALA A 26 -9.13 7.44 1.93
C ALA A 26 -9.86 8.79 1.81
N ALA A 27 -11.14 8.83 2.18
CA ALA A 27 -11.93 10.07 2.21
C ALA A 27 -11.38 11.10 3.22
N LYS A 28 -11.04 10.65 4.44
CA LYS A 28 -10.46 11.53 5.48
C LYS A 28 -9.11 12.13 5.08
N LEU A 29 -8.26 11.35 4.42
CA LEU A 29 -6.98 11.86 3.91
C LEU A 29 -7.18 12.83 2.75
N LEU A 30 -8.11 12.53 1.85
CA LEU A 30 -8.40 13.38 0.71
C LEU A 30 -8.93 14.76 1.15
N ALA A 31 -9.80 14.79 2.17
CA ALA A 31 -10.27 16.03 2.80
C ALA A 31 -9.13 16.87 3.40
N LYS A 32 -7.98 16.26 3.72
CA LYS A 32 -6.75 16.93 4.16
C LYS A 32 -5.69 17.01 3.04
N GLY A 33 -6.13 17.15 1.79
CA GLY A 33 -5.25 17.33 0.63
C GLY A 33 -4.23 16.21 0.40
N THR A 34 -4.48 15.01 0.92
CA THR A 34 -3.54 13.87 0.88
C THR A 34 -4.19 12.69 0.17
N THR A 35 -3.51 12.16 -0.85
CA THR A 35 -4.04 11.02 -1.60
C THR A 35 -3.60 9.69 -0.97
N LEU A 36 -4.40 8.64 -1.18
CA LEU A 36 -4.10 7.30 -0.71
C LEU A 36 -4.09 6.32 -1.89
N VAL A 37 -3.15 5.39 -1.87
CA VAL A 37 -3.14 4.19 -2.70
C VAL A 37 -2.89 2.99 -1.79
N GLY A 38 -3.68 1.93 -1.90
CA GLY A 38 -3.43 0.75 -1.09
C GLY A 38 -4.16 -0.47 -1.60
N THR A 39 -3.62 -1.64 -1.28
CA THR A 39 -4.37 -2.89 -1.50
C THR A 39 -5.54 -2.95 -0.52
N ILE A 40 -6.69 -3.52 -0.91
CA ILE A 40 -7.85 -3.66 -0.03
C ILE A 40 -8.26 -5.13 0.09
N ARG A 41 -8.63 -5.58 1.30
CA ARG A 41 -9.09 -6.95 1.54
C ARG A 41 -10.55 -7.13 1.09
N ALA A 42 -10.87 -8.29 0.54
CA ALA A 42 -12.22 -8.63 0.07
C ALA A 42 -13.28 -8.57 1.20
N ASN A 43 -12.88 -8.82 2.44
CA ASN A 43 -13.76 -8.80 3.60
C ASN A 43 -14.15 -7.39 4.07
N ARG A 44 -13.66 -6.31 3.43
CA ARG A 44 -14.08 -4.95 3.80
C ARG A 44 -15.55 -4.72 3.44
N ARG A 45 -16.25 -4.02 4.34
CA ARG A 45 -17.64 -3.59 4.12
C ARG A 45 -17.70 -2.61 2.92
N LYS A 46 -18.86 -2.55 2.25
CA LYS A 46 -19.13 -1.66 1.10
C LYS A 46 -18.30 -1.93 -0.18
N LEU A 47 -17.80 -3.15 -0.35
CA LEU A 47 -17.23 -3.59 -1.63
C LEU A 47 -18.28 -4.27 -2.52
N PRO A 48 -18.20 -4.13 -3.85
CA PRO A 48 -19.12 -4.79 -4.79
C PRO A 48 -19.05 -6.31 -4.63
N ALA A 49 -20.14 -7.02 -4.94
CA ALA A 49 -20.21 -8.48 -4.82
C ALA A 49 -19.06 -9.17 -5.57
N LEU A 50 -18.74 -8.67 -6.77
CA LEU A 50 -17.60 -9.13 -7.57
C LEU A 50 -16.27 -9.11 -6.81
N ALA A 51 -16.03 -8.16 -5.90
CA ALA A 51 -14.81 -8.12 -5.09
C ALA A 51 -14.72 -9.29 -4.11
N LYS A 52 -15.87 -9.81 -3.65
CA LYS A 52 -15.98 -10.82 -2.59
C LYS A 52 -16.05 -12.25 -3.14
N THR A 53 -16.61 -12.44 -4.32
CA THR A 53 -16.80 -13.78 -4.91
C THR A 53 -15.46 -14.40 -5.32
N ALA A 54 -15.12 -15.60 -4.85
CA ALA A 54 -13.86 -16.27 -5.23
C ALA A 54 -13.93 -16.89 -6.65
N LYS A 55 -15.06 -17.52 -6.98
CA LYS A 55 -15.38 -18.04 -8.32
C LYS A 55 -16.19 -16.99 -9.07
N ASP A 56 -15.51 -16.20 -9.88
CA ASP A 56 -16.12 -15.19 -10.75
C ASP A 56 -15.89 -15.56 -12.23
N ASN A 57 -16.65 -14.94 -13.12
CA ASN A 57 -16.51 -15.11 -14.58
C ASN A 57 -15.51 -14.11 -15.18
N MET A 58 -14.63 -13.52 -14.36
CA MET A 58 -13.72 -12.47 -14.79
C MET A 58 -12.56 -13.10 -15.57
N LYS A 59 -12.39 -12.67 -16.83
CA LYS A 59 -11.31 -13.16 -17.71
C LYS A 59 -9.93 -12.88 -17.07
N LEU A 60 -8.99 -13.81 -17.23
CA LEU A 60 -7.61 -13.61 -16.77
C LEU A 60 -7.03 -12.33 -17.38
N PHE A 61 -6.31 -11.55 -16.57
CA PHE A 61 -5.72 -10.26 -16.97
C PHE A 61 -6.72 -9.17 -17.37
N SER A 62 -8.00 -9.35 -17.05
CA SER A 62 -8.98 -8.26 -17.17
C SER A 62 -8.94 -7.35 -15.93
N THR A 63 -9.42 -6.12 -16.13
CA THR A 63 -9.53 -5.11 -15.09
C THR A 63 -10.96 -4.57 -15.08
N ILE A 64 -11.55 -4.44 -13.90
CA ILE A 64 -12.83 -3.77 -13.68
C ILE A 64 -12.58 -2.61 -12.73
N ILE A 65 -13.18 -1.46 -13.03
CA ILE A 65 -12.98 -0.22 -12.30
C ILE A 65 -14.34 0.22 -11.77
N TYR A 66 -14.42 0.42 -10.46
CA TYR A 66 -15.53 1.09 -9.81
C TYR A 66 -15.07 2.46 -9.36
N LYS A 67 -15.85 3.49 -9.65
CA LYS A 67 -15.64 4.83 -9.12
C LYS A 67 -16.78 5.19 -8.20
N LEU A 68 -16.44 5.69 -7.02
CA LEU A 68 -17.39 6.26 -6.08
C LEU A 68 -16.78 7.56 -5.56
N ASN A 69 -17.39 8.68 -5.94
CA ASN A 69 -16.86 10.02 -5.71
C ASN A 69 -15.41 10.12 -6.24
N ASP A 70 -14.51 10.72 -5.47
CA ASP A 70 -13.07 10.82 -5.78
C ASP A 70 -12.26 9.54 -5.46
N CYS A 71 -12.94 8.40 -5.26
CA CYS A 71 -12.28 7.14 -4.96
C CYS A 71 -12.48 6.12 -6.09
N THR A 72 -11.36 5.58 -6.56
CA THR A 72 -11.30 4.55 -7.59
C THR A 72 -10.91 3.22 -6.97
N LEU A 73 -11.76 2.22 -7.13
CA LEU A 73 -11.47 0.83 -6.83
C LEU A 73 -11.13 0.09 -8.13
N THR A 74 -9.89 -0.36 -8.25
CA THR A 74 -9.46 -1.24 -9.34
C THR A 74 -9.48 -2.69 -8.87
N ILE A 75 -10.18 -3.55 -9.60
CA ILE A 75 -10.17 -5.00 -9.43
C ILE A 75 -9.48 -5.61 -10.64
N TYR A 76 -8.43 -6.38 -10.43
CA TYR A 76 -7.64 -7.00 -11.48
C TYR A 76 -7.48 -8.50 -11.25
N LYS A 77 -7.74 -9.30 -12.29
CA LYS A 77 -7.58 -10.75 -12.25
C LYS A 77 -6.15 -11.14 -12.58
N SER A 78 -5.28 -11.21 -11.56
CA SER A 78 -3.87 -11.52 -11.75
C SER A 78 -3.58 -13.01 -11.93
N LYS A 79 -4.42 -13.88 -11.38
CA LYS A 79 -4.37 -15.35 -11.52
C LYS A 79 -5.79 -15.91 -11.65
N PRO A 80 -5.98 -17.14 -12.18
CA PRO A 80 -7.32 -17.72 -12.38
C PRO A 80 -8.21 -17.74 -11.12
N ARG A 81 -7.60 -17.94 -9.94
CA ARG A 81 -8.31 -17.96 -8.64
C ARG A 81 -7.98 -16.77 -7.73
N LYS A 82 -7.25 -15.75 -8.22
CA LYS A 82 -6.81 -14.63 -7.39
C LYS A 82 -7.06 -13.29 -8.07
N LYS A 83 -7.72 -12.40 -7.33
CA LYS A 83 -7.88 -10.99 -7.69
C LYS A 83 -7.02 -10.12 -6.79
N VAL A 84 -6.53 -9.04 -7.37
CA VAL A 84 -5.87 -7.96 -6.65
C VAL A 84 -6.80 -6.76 -6.70
N MET A 85 -7.03 -6.16 -5.55
CA MET A 85 -7.88 -4.98 -5.43
C MET A 85 -7.06 -3.83 -4.88
N ILE A 86 -7.12 -2.70 -5.57
CA ILE A 86 -6.47 -1.47 -5.16
C ILE A 86 -7.51 -0.38 -5.01
N LEU A 87 -7.51 0.25 -3.85
CA LEU A 87 -8.25 1.46 -3.59
C LEU A 87 -7.32 2.65 -3.78
N SER A 88 -7.77 3.65 -4.54
CA SER A 88 -6.98 4.86 -4.79
C SER A 88 -7.84 6.11 -4.85
N THR A 89 -7.39 7.18 -4.19
CA THR A 89 -7.91 8.56 -4.40
C THR A 89 -6.97 9.41 -5.25
N LYS A 90 -5.87 8.82 -5.74
CA LYS A 90 -4.89 9.48 -6.61
C LYS A 90 -5.26 9.36 -8.09
N HIS A 91 -5.76 8.20 -8.50
CA HIS A 91 -5.99 7.88 -9.92
C HIS A 91 -7.43 8.19 -10.31
N LYS A 92 -7.63 9.25 -11.12
CA LYS A 92 -8.95 9.63 -11.67
C LYS A 92 -9.36 8.76 -12.86
N SER A 93 -8.39 8.32 -13.66
CA SER A 93 -8.56 7.32 -14.72
C SER A 93 -7.48 6.25 -14.55
N VAL A 94 -7.73 5.05 -15.06
CA VAL A 94 -6.79 3.93 -14.95
C VAL A 94 -6.50 3.43 -16.35
N LYS A 95 -5.26 3.61 -16.80
CA LYS A 95 -4.79 3.03 -18.06
C LYS A 95 -4.29 1.61 -17.82
N THR A 96 -4.44 0.74 -18.81
CA THR A 96 -3.83 -0.60 -18.80
C THR A 96 -2.61 -0.60 -19.70
N LYS A 97 -1.52 -1.24 -19.25
CA LYS A 97 -0.34 -1.42 -20.11
C LYS A 97 -0.69 -2.29 -21.31
N ASN A 98 -0.14 -1.95 -22.48
CA ASN A 98 -0.26 -2.78 -23.68
C ASN A 98 0.76 -3.95 -23.62
N ASN A 99 0.46 -4.93 -22.77
CA ASN A 99 1.27 -6.12 -22.50
C ASN A 99 0.31 -7.31 -22.42
N ARG A 100 0.79 -8.54 -22.66
CA ARG A 100 0.04 -9.80 -22.46
C ARG A 100 -0.77 -9.86 -21.14
N LYS A 101 -0.25 -9.30 -20.05
CA LYS A 101 -0.86 -9.22 -18.71
C LYS A 101 -1.80 -8.03 -18.52
N LYS A 102 -1.86 -7.07 -19.45
CA LYS A 102 -2.74 -5.88 -19.42
C LYS A 102 -2.82 -5.20 -18.04
N THR A 103 -1.68 -5.10 -17.35
CA THR A 103 -1.65 -4.67 -15.95
C THR A 103 -2.12 -3.22 -15.82
N PRO A 104 -3.05 -2.92 -14.92
CA PRO A 104 -3.50 -1.55 -14.71
C PRO A 104 -2.41 -0.69 -14.06
N GLU A 105 -2.45 0.59 -14.38
CA GLU A 105 -1.55 1.62 -13.87
C GLU A 105 -1.54 1.65 -12.34
N THR A 106 -2.71 1.50 -11.70
CA THR A 106 -2.85 1.48 -10.23
C THR A 106 -2.03 0.38 -9.58
N ILE A 107 -1.94 -0.80 -10.19
CA ILE A 107 -1.10 -1.92 -9.70
C ILE A 107 0.37 -1.63 -9.91
N THR A 108 0.72 -1.08 -11.08
CA THR A 108 2.11 -0.71 -11.38
C THR A 108 2.60 0.35 -10.39
N TYR A 109 1.79 1.38 -10.14
CA TYR A 109 2.08 2.45 -9.20
C TYR A 109 2.25 1.90 -7.79
N TYR A 110 1.30 1.09 -7.32
CA TYR A 110 1.36 0.49 -5.99
C TYR A 110 2.63 -0.34 -5.79
N ASN A 111 2.98 -1.20 -6.76
CA ASN A 111 4.18 -2.03 -6.67
C ASN A 111 5.46 -1.18 -6.61
N LYS A 112 5.54 -0.08 -7.39
CA LYS A 112 6.67 0.86 -7.33
C LYS A 112 6.81 1.51 -5.97
N SER A 113 5.70 1.92 -5.36
CA SER A 113 5.70 2.61 -4.06
C SER A 113 5.83 1.68 -2.84
N LYS A 114 5.32 0.45 -2.92
CA LYS A 114 5.38 -0.52 -1.81
C LYS A 114 6.82 -0.95 -1.52
N PHE A 115 7.65 -0.98 -2.55
CA PHE A 115 9.06 -1.40 -2.47
C PHE A 115 9.84 -0.68 -1.35
N GLY A 116 9.58 0.61 -1.12
CA GLY A 116 10.26 1.36 -0.07
C GLY A 116 10.00 0.82 1.34
N ILE A 117 8.77 0.40 1.64
CA ILE A 117 8.40 -0.19 2.94
C ILE A 117 9.02 -1.58 3.09
N ASP A 118 8.92 -2.40 2.04
CA ASP A 118 9.47 -3.76 2.06
C ASP A 118 11.01 -3.74 2.21
N MET A 119 11.68 -2.75 1.64
CA MET A 119 13.14 -2.59 1.74
C MET A 119 13.59 -2.24 3.17
N VAL A 120 12.91 -1.30 3.84
CA VAL A 120 13.23 -0.95 5.24
C VAL A 120 13.03 -2.15 6.15
N ASP A 121 11.92 -2.89 5.98
CA ASP A 121 11.65 -4.11 6.74
C ASP A 121 12.67 -5.23 6.46
N GLN A 122 13.15 -5.34 5.23
CA GLN A 122 14.22 -6.29 4.89
C GLN A 122 15.56 -5.89 5.52
N MET A 123 15.93 -4.60 5.48
CA MET A 123 17.16 -4.09 6.11
C MET A 123 17.12 -4.28 7.63
N ALA A 124 16.00 -3.94 8.26
CA ALA A 124 15.81 -4.10 9.70
C ALA A 124 15.89 -5.57 10.13
N ARG A 125 15.49 -6.52 9.27
CA ARG A 125 15.65 -7.95 9.55
C ARG A 125 17.07 -8.47 9.30
N LYS A 126 17.73 -8.00 8.23
CA LYS A 126 19.05 -8.48 7.82
C LYS A 126 20.19 -7.94 8.71
N TYR A 127 20.07 -6.69 9.15
CA TYR A 127 21.10 -6.00 9.94
C TYR A 127 20.63 -5.73 11.38
N SER A 128 19.77 -6.63 11.90
CA SER A 128 19.21 -6.54 13.23
C SER A 128 20.27 -6.79 14.31
N VAL A 129 20.33 -5.93 15.32
CA VAL A 129 21.14 -6.14 16.54
C VAL A 129 20.40 -6.89 17.65
N LYS A 130 19.15 -7.30 17.39
CA LYS A 130 18.32 -8.02 18.37
C LYS A 130 19.00 -9.28 18.88
N SER A 131 19.05 -9.38 20.20
CA SER A 131 19.42 -10.60 20.91
C SER A 131 18.22 -11.20 21.61
N LYS A 132 18.25 -12.53 21.84
CA LYS A 132 17.20 -13.23 22.58
C LYS A 132 17.12 -12.64 23.99
N CYS A 133 15.96 -12.07 24.34
CA CYS A 133 15.70 -11.50 25.66
C CYS A 133 14.21 -11.64 25.98
N SER A 134 13.89 -12.02 27.21
CA SER A 134 12.51 -12.16 27.71
C SER A 134 11.88 -10.84 28.16
N ARG A 135 12.65 -9.75 28.18
CA ARG A 135 12.19 -8.41 28.60
C ARG A 135 11.76 -7.61 27.38
N TRP A 136 10.46 -7.38 27.22
CA TRP A 136 9.92 -6.61 26.10
C TRP A 136 10.52 -5.19 25.93
N PRO A 137 10.91 -4.44 26.99
CA PRO A 137 11.51 -3.12 26.81
C PRO A 137 12.86 -3.19 26.11
N VAL A 138 13.65 -4.23 26.39
CA VAL A 138 14.95 -4.45 25.74
C VAL A 138 14.76 -4.71 24.25
N GLN A 139 13.73 -5.48 23.88
CA GLN A 139 13.38 -5.68 22.47
C GLN A 139 12.94 -4.38 21.78
N ALA A 140 12.28 -3.47 22.48
CA ALA A 140 11.95 -2.15 21.96
C ALA A 140 13.21 -1.30 21.70
N VAL A 141 14.19 -1.32 22.61
CA VAL A 141 15.48 -0.63 22.42
C VAL A 141 16.22 -1.18 21.20
N PHE A 142 16.27 -2.50 21.01
CA PHE A 142 16.89 -3.07 19.80
C PHE A 142 16.21 -2.61 18.52
N ASN A 143 14.87 -2.54 18.47
CA ASN A 143 14.17 -1.97 17.31
C ASN A 143 14.60 -0.52 17.03
N ILE A 144 14.73 0.29 18.08
CA ILE A 144 15.15 1.70 17.93
C ILE A 144 16.56 1.77 17.35
N LEU A 145 17.49 0.94 17.82
CA LEU A 145 18.86 0.87 17.30
C LEU A 145 18.89 0.44 15.83
N ASP A 146 18.12 -0.58 15.45
CA ASP A 146 18.01 -1.04 14.05
C ASP A 146 17.55 0.11 13.14
N PHE A 147 16.50 0.83 13.53
CA PHE A 147 15.99 1.97 12.77
C PHE A 147 16.95 3.16 12.75
N ALA A 148 17.64 3.43 13.86
CA ALA A 148 18.65 4.49 13.94
C ALA A 148 19.81 4.21 12.98
N GLY A 149 20.30 2.97 12.92
CA GLY A 149 21.35 2.55 11.99
C GLY A 149 20.94 2.70 10.52
N ILE A 150 19.71 2.29 10.17
CA ILE A 150 19.17 2.48 8.81
C ILE A 150 19.08 3.96 8.46
N ASN A 151 18.53 4.79 9.35
CA ASN A 151 18.39 6.23 9.11
C ASN A 151 19.74 6.93 8.98
N ALA A 152 20.71 6.59 9.83
CA ALA A 152 22.07 7.12 9.76
C ALA A 152 22.74 6.79 8.41
N TRP A 153 22.58 5.57 7.92
CA TRP A 153 23.09 5.17 6.61
C TRP A 153 22.42 5.92 5.45
N ILE A 154 21.09 6.13 5.51
CA ILE A 154 20.37 6.92 4.50
C ILE A 154 20.91 8.36 4.46
N ILE A 155 21.06 8.99 5.62
CA ILE A 155 21.57 10.36 5.73
C ILE A 155 22.99 10.45 5.17
N ARG A 156 23.87 9.51 5.55
CA ARG A 156 25.24 9.44 5.03
C ARG A 156 25.28 9.33 3.49
N LYS A 157 24.38 8.55 2.90
CA LYS A 157 24.26 8.40 1.43
C LYS A 157 23.67 9.62 0.71
N GLN A 158 22.98 10.51 1.43
CA GLN A 158 22.43 11.73 0.85
C GLN A 158 23.42 12.89 0.90
N LEU A 159 24.36 12.87 1.84
CA LEU A 159 25.33 13.93 2.08
C LEU A 159 26.68 13.71 1.37
N GLY A 160 27.00 12.48 0.96
CA GLY A 160 28.20 12.15 0.18
C GLY A 160 27.82 11.66 -1.21
#